data_AF-A0AAW6YNC4-F1
#
_entry.id   AF-A0AAW6YNC4-F1
#
_cell.length_a   1.000
_cell.length_b   1.000
_cell.length_c   1.000
_cell.angle_alpha   90.00
_cell.angle_beta   90.00
_cell.angle_gamma   90.00
#
_symmetry.space_group_name_H-M   'P 1'
#
loop_
_entity.id
_entity.type
_entity.pdbx_description
1 polymer ?
#
loop_
_entity_poly.entity_id
_entity_poly.type
_entity_poly.pdbx_seq_one_letter_code
_entity_poly.pdbx_strand_id
1 'polypeptide(L)' 'AYAKGQAAVNKLSDYYGSEEWYRDFEASNQGALPSDLKCGVLSEDQVYNLLTDNYDLAIRMLEIATQVIKNY' A
#
# COMPACT_ATOMS: atom_id res chain seq x y z
N ALA A 1 15.13 2.06 -8.10
CA ALA A 1 14.22 3.03 -7.47
C ALA A 1 12.78 2.51 -7.45
N TYR A 2 12.12 2.28 -8.60
CA TYR A 2 10.74 1.79 -8.67
C TYR A 2 10.53 0.35 -8.15
N ALA A 3 11.33 -0.63 -8.63
CA ALA A 3 11.18 -2.04 -8.23
C ALA A 3 11.26 -2.28 -6.71
N LYS A 4 12.12 -1.53 -6.01
CA LYS A 4 12.22 -1.58 -4.55
C LYS A 4 10.96 -1.01 -3.88
N GLY A 5 10.40 0.07 -4.42
CA GLY A 5 9.13 0.63 -3.95
C GLY A 5 7.97 -0.35 -4.16
N GLN A 6 7.89 -0.96 -5.35
CA GLN A 6 6.85 -1.94 -5.65
C GLN A 6 6.93 -3.18 -4.74
N ALA A 7 8.14 -3.66 -4.41
CA ALA A 7 8.30 -4.75 -3.45
C ALA A 7 7.78 -4.39 -2.05
N ALA A 8 7.95 -3.13 -1.61
CA ALA A 8 7.39 -2.66 -0.34
C ALA A 8 5.86 -2.54 -0.39
N VAL A 9 5.30 -2.05 -1.50
CA VAL A 9 3.84 -2.00 -1.71
C VAL A 9 3.23 -3.40 -1.69
N ASN A 10 3.87 -4.39 -2.33
CA ASN A 10 3.40 -5.77 -2.31
C ASN A 10 3.38 -6.32 -0.88
N LYS A 11 4.46 -6.13 -0.11
CA LYS A 11 4.51 -6.55 1.30
C LYS A 11 3.41 -5.88 2.14
N LEU A 12 3.16 -4.59 1.91
CA LEU A 12 2.09 -3.87 2.60
C LEU A 12 0.71 -4.40 2.20
N SER A 13 0.50 -4.73 0.92
CA SER A 13 -0.74 -5.32 0.42
C SER A 13 -1.00 -6.72 0.99
N ASP A 14 0.04 -7.53 1.17
CA ASP A 14 -0.08 -8.86 1.78
C ASP A 14 -0.44 -8.75 3.28
N TYR A 15 0.04 -7.71 3.94
CA TYR A 15 -0.22 -7.43 5.34
C TYR A 15 -1.61 -6.82 5.56
N TYR A 16 -2.00 -5.81 4.77
CA TYR A 16 -3.25 -5.07 4.93
C TYR A 16 -4.47 -5.97 4.76
N GLY A 17 -5.34 -6.03 5.79
CA GLY A 17 -6.50 -6.91 5.83
C GLY A 17 -6.20 -8.38 6.20
N SER A 18 -4.95 -8.72 6.53
CA SER A 18 -4.60 -10.02 7.11
C SER A 18 -5.04 -10.12 8.58
N GLU A 19 -5.11 -11.34 9.12
CA GLU A 19 -5.35 -11.55 10.56
C GLU A 19 -4.31 -10.85 11.45
N GLU A 20 -3.06 -10.74 10.99
CA GLU A 20 -2.01 -10.04 11.73
C GLU A 20 -2.29 -8.54 11.79
N TRP A 21 -2.69 -7.94 10.67
CA TRP A 21 -3.08 -6.54 10.62
C TRP A 21 -4.27 -6.23 11.53
N TYR A 22 -5.29 -7.08 11.58
CA TYR A 22 -6.43 -6.90 12.49
C TYR A 22 -6.00 -6.95 13.96
N ARG A 23 -5.14 -7.90 14.34
CA ARG A 23 -4.61 -7.97 15.72
C ARG A 23 -3.82 -6.72 16.09
N ASP A 24 -2.95 -6.25 15.20
CA ASP A 24 -2.13 -5.08 15.45
C ASP A 24 -2.98 -3.79 15.48
N PHE A 25 -4.01 -3.71 14.62
CA PHE A 25 -4.99 -2.63 14.63
C PHE A 25 -5.77 -2.56 15.95
N GLU A 26 -6.26 -3.69 16.45
CA GLU A 26 -6.91 -3.77 17.76
C GLU A 26 -5.96 -3.38 18.89
N ALA A 27 -4.73 -3.89 18.89
CA ALA A 27 -3.72 -3.53 19.88
C ALA A 27 -3.41 -2.02 19.87
N SER A 28 -3.36 -1.40 18.68
CA SER A 28 -3.22 0.05 18.52
C SER A 28 -4.41 0.81 19.12
N ASN A 29 -5.63 0.38 18.82
CA ASN A 29 -6.85 1.01 19.34
C ASN A 29 -7.00 0.88 20.87
N GLN A 30 -6.47 -0.19 21.45
CA GLN A 30 -6.44 -0.43 22.89
C GLN A 30 -5.29 0.32 23.59
N GLY A 31 -4.40 0.99 22.85
CA GLY A 31 -3.22 1.63 23.42
C GLY A 31 -2.19 0.65 23.99
N ALA A 32 -2.20 -0.60 23.51
CA ALA A 32 -1.30 -1.67 23.96
C ALA A 32 0.08 -1.62 23.28
N LEU A 33 0.24 -0.78 22.25
CA LEU A 33 1.50 -0.59 21.54
C LEU A 33 2.37 0.51 22.19
N PRO A 34 3.71 0.43 22.08
CA PRO A 34 4.60 1.48 22.55
C PRO A 34 4.24 2.84 21.95
N SER A 35 4.28 3.90 22.75
CA SER A 35 3.85 5.24 22.33
C SER A 35 4.78 5.89 21.28
N ASP A 36 6.01 5.40 21.16
CA ASP A 36 6.99 5.81 20.15
C ASP A 36 6.89 4.99 18.85
N LEU A 37 6.14 3.88 18.85
CA LEU A 37 5.94 3.05 17.67
C LEU A 37 5.11 3.80 16.63
N LYS A 38 5.60 3.81 15.38
CA LYS A 38 4.90 4.44 14.26
C LYS A 38 3.90 3.47 13.65
N CYS A 39 2.62 3.74 13.87
CA CYS A 39 1.50 2.88 13.44
C CYS A 39 0.84 3.34 12.13
N GLY A 40 1.56 4.04 11.24
CA GLY A 40 0.97 4.56 10.00
C GLY A 40 0.35 3.47 9.10
N VAL A 41 0.92 2.26 9.12
CA VAL A 41 0.40 1.08 8.38
C VAL A 41 -0.91 0.51 8.95
N LEU A 42 -1.35 0.98 10.12
CA LEU A 42 -2.62 0.58 10.72
C LEU A 42 -3.76 1.56 10.39
N SER A 43 -3.49 2.64 9.66
CA SER A 43 -4.54 3.49 9.14
C SER A 43 -5.20 2.84 7.93
N GLU A 44 -6.48 2.47 8.08
CA GLU A 44 -7.32 1.93 7.01
C GLU A 44 -7.29 2.83 5.76
N ASP A 45 -7.68 4.10 5.92
CA ASP A 45 -7.77 5.03 4.80
C ASP A 45 -6.41 5.30 4.13
N GLN A 46 -5.33 5.47 4.90
CA GLN A 46 -4.02 5.79 4.30
C GLN A 46 -3.47 4.63 3.49
N VAL A 47 -3.58 3.40 4.00
CA VAL A 47 -3.11 2.22 3.28
C VAL A 47 -4.00 1.95 2.07
N TYR A 48 -5.33 2.04 2.21
CA TYR A 48 -6.26 1.87 1.10
C TYR A 48 -5.99 2.86 -0.05
N ASN A 49 -5.81 4.15 0.28
CA ASN A 49 -5.51 5.18 -0.71
C ASN A 49 -4.18 4.92 -1.40
N LEU A 50 -3.13 4.55 -0.67
CA LEU A 50 -1.82 4.22 -1.25
C LEU A 50 -1.88 3.04 -2.22
N LEU A 51 -2.59 1.96 -1.85
CA LEU A 51 -2.72 0.78 -2.70
C LEU A 51 -3.51 1.09 -3.97
N THR A 52 -4.57 1.89 -3.84
CA THR A 52 -5.38 2.36 -4.98
C THR A 52 -4.56 3.26 -5.91
N ASP A 53 -3.85 4.24 -5.37
CA ASP A 53 -2.97 5.13 -6.14
C ASP A 53 -1.89 4.34 -6.90
N ASN A 54 -1.32 3.30 -6.28
CA ASN A 54 -0.33 2.45 -6.93
C ASN A 54 -0.93 1.65 -8.10
N TYR A 55 -2.16 1.15 -7.93
CA TYR A 55 -2.88 0.44 -8.99
C TYR A 55 -3.23 1.37 -10.16
N ASP A 56 -3.76 2.56 -9.88
CA ASP A 56 -4.10 3.56 -10.90
C ASP A 56 -2.84 4.03 -11.66
N LEU A 57 -1.72 4.18 -10.96
CA LEU A 57 -0.44 4.48 -11.61
C LEU A 57 -0.03 3.37 -12.59
N ALA A 58 -0.20 2.10 -12.22
CA ALA A 58 0.13 0.98 -13.10
C ALA A 58 -0.73 0.97 -14.37
N ILE A 59 -2.04 1.27 -14.25
CA ILE A 59 -2.93 1.44 -15.41
C ILE A 59 -2.43 2.55 -16.32
N ARG A 60 -2.13 3.74 -15.77
CA ARG A 60 -1.66 4.88 -16.55
C ARG A 60 -0.35 4.58 -17.28
N MET A 61 0.55 3.81 -16.67
CA MET A 61 1.78 3.35 -17.32
C MET A 61 1.48 2.46 -18.54
N LEU A 62 0.50 1.55 -18.45
CA LEU A 62 0.06 0.72 -19.57
C LEU A 62 -0.61 1.53 -20.68
N GLU A 63 -1.43 2.51 -20.33
CA GLU A 63 -2.06 3.42 -21.30
C GLU A 63 -1.01 4.19 -22.10
N ILE A 64 -0.04 4.78 -21.41
CA ILE A 64 1.07 5.51 -22.05
C ILE A 64 1.88 4.57 -22.95
N ALA A 65 2.26 3.39 -22.46
CA ALA A 65 3.00 2.41 -23.26
C ALA A 65 2.23 2.03 -24.54
N THR A 66 0.92 1.82 -24.43
CA THR A 66 0.05 1.50 -25.57
C THR A 66 -0.05 2.65 -26.56
N GLN A 67 -0.19 3.88 -26.08
CA GLN A 67 -0.22 5.07 -26.94
C GLN A 67 1.10 5.24 -27.71
N VAL A 68 2.24 5.03 -27.06
CA VAL A 68 3.56 5.08 -27.69
C VAL A 68 3.66 4.04 -28.81
N ILE A 69 3.24 2.80 -28.55
CA ILE A 69 3.29 1.70 -29.53
C ILE A 69 2.36 1.97 -30.72
N LYS A 70 1.15 2.49 -30.48
CA LYS A 70 0.17 2.75 -31.56
C LYS A 70 0.54 3.92 -32.46
N ASN A 71 1.32 4.87 -31.94
CA ASN A 71 1.74 6.08 -32.65
C ASN A 71 3.14 5.94 -33.27
N TYR A 72 3.69 4.72 -33.27
CA TYR A 72 4.94 4.35 -33.93
C TYR A 72 4.65 3.63 -35.24
#